data_AF-A0A2N3HP40-F1
#
_entry.id   AF-A0A2N3HP40-F1
#
_cell.length_a   1.000
_cell.length_b   1.000
_cell.length_c   1.000
_cell.angle_alpha   90.00
_cell.angle_beta   90.00
_cell.angle_gamma   90.00
#
_symmetry.space_group_name_H-M   'P 1'
#
loop_
_entity.id
_entity.type
_entity.pdbx_description
1 polymer ?
#
loop_
_entity_poly.entity_id
_entity_poly.type
_entity_poly.pdbx_seq_one_letter_code
_entity_poly.pdbx_strand_id
1 'polypeptide(L)'
;MKQLITLLLAFVTFHATSQTVKERIIHNDASKYRALSAVHAGAGTMGFTQLIGRNDLSTNFLYLHSGVIDPKSGIGHHFHHNIEEMYVILNGEAEFTINGRTSKIQAPAIVPCKMGDAHGIYNASNESLRWLNFAVSSVKASSDNFDLADTREGAVLDPVPVFVSGRLEKEKTRANNRLYTGDGVLSRRLFDPNVFSTDWNHVDHVIIPAGKSTEERQLLGIEEVYFVVNGSGTISIDGHSGDIQGDDAFFAKLGEKATISNTGNEDLELLVIGVAASKSIGLGIKKPLTQPKAMALQMDFVVAKENAEAFESMYYSIYVPAMTVQQGYISSKLLRLYDENLSKQIQAEPTTYNYQVQISFDTEANRMKWVGSDQHKIAWPAATSLAKEYKWRGYDVMGDDDQR
;
A
#
# COMPACT_ATOMS: atom_id res chain seq x y z
N MET A 1 -63.32 -13.14 2.62
CA MET A 1 -61.95 -13.70 2.59
C MET A 1 -61.13 -12.96 1.54
N LYS A 2 -60.30 -12.01 1.97
CA LYS A 2 -59.20 -11.44 1.16
C LYS A 2 -58.00 -11.38 2.11
N GLN A 3 -57.03 -12.28 1.92
CA GLN A 3 -55.81 -12.30 2.73
C GLN A 3 -54.88 -11.21 2.21
N LEU A 4 -54.54 -10.26 3.08
CA LEU A 4 -53.46 -9.31 2.89
C LEU A 4 -52.15 -10.06 3.14
N ILE A 5 -51.30 -10.19 2.13
CA ILE A 5 -49.92 -10.64 2.30
C ILE A 5 -49.07 -9.39 2.45
N THR A 6 -48.68 -9.09 3.69
CA THR A 6 -47.71 -8.04 4.00
C THR A 6 -46.31 -8.61 3.76
N LEU A 7 -45.63 -8.15 2.71
CA LEU A 7 -44.24 -8.52 2.43
C LEU A 7 -43.31 -7.71 3.33
N LEU A 8 -42.72 -8.35 4.33
CA LEU A 8 -41.71 -7.75 5.21
C LEU A 8 -40.36 -7.74 4.46
N LEU A 9 -39.95 -6.58 3.93
CA LEU A 9 -38.59 -6.40 3.39
C LEU A 9 -37.60 -6.35 4.56
N ALA A 10 -36.82 -7.41 4.75
CA ALA A 10 -35.67 -7.39 5.64
C ALA A 10 -34.51 -6.66 4.95
N PHE A 11 -34.28 -5.40 5.33
CA PHE A 11 -33.04 -4.69 4.98
C PHE A 11 -31.89 -5.31 5.77
N VAL A 12 -31.07 -6.13 5.12
CA VAL A 12 -29.77 -6.55 5.66
C VAL A 12 -28.80 -5.39 5.42
N THR A 13 -28.65 -4.51 6.40
CA THR A 13 -27.59 -3.50 6.41
C THR A 13 -26.29 -4.20 6.78
N PHE A 14 -25.42 -4.44 5.79
CA PHE A 14 -24.01 -4.74 6.05
C PHE A 14 -23.39 -3.52 6.73
N HIS A 15 -23.36 -3.53 8.05
CA HIS A 15 -22.49 -2.64 8.80
C HIS A 15 -21.08 -3.18 8.62
N ALA A 16 -20.33 -2.60 7.68
CA ALA A 16 -18.88 -2.69 7.74
C ALA A 16 -18.46 -1.97 9.03
N THR A 17 -18.25 -2.73 10.10
CA THR A 17 -17.71 -2.19 11.34
C THR A 17 -16.30 -1.72 11.03
N SER A 18 -16.11 -0.40 10.93
CA SER A 18 -14.76 0.17 10.91
C SER A 18 -14.04 -0.33 12.15
N GLN A 19 -12.92 -1.00 11.97
CA GLN A 19 -12.09 -1.49 13.07
C GLN A 19 -11.71 -0.29 13.95
N THR A 20 -12.04 -0.36 15.23
CA THR A 20 -11.74 0.72 16.17
C THR A 20 -10.22 0.84 16.35
N VAL A 21 -9.72 2.03 16.72
CA VAL A 21 -8.28 2.23 16.95
C VAL A 21 -7.72 1.24 17.97
N LYS A 22 -8.50 0.90 19.00
CA LYS A 22 -8.14 -0.12 20.00
C LYS A 22 -7.91 -1.50 19.42
N GLU A 23 -8.68 -1.90 18.40
CA GLU A 23 -8.52 -3.19 17.72
C GLU A 23 -7.32 -3.19 16.77
N ARG A 24 -6.72 -2.03 16.47
CA ARG A 24 -5.51 -1.88 15.64
C ARG A 24 -4.25 -1.69 16.46
N ILE A 25 -4.35 -1.68 17.79
CA ILE A 25 -3.19 -1.67 18.70
C ILE A 25 -2.98 -3.11 19.17
N ILE A 26 -1.80 -3.65 18.88
CA ILE A 26 -1.43 -5.03 19.16
C ILE A 26 -0.35 -5.02 20.23
N HIS A 27 -0.74 -5.42 21.44
CA HIS A 27 0.18 -5.62 22.54
C HIS A 27 1.02 -6.88 22.32
N ASN A 28 2.34 -6.70 22.24
CA ASN A 28 3.29 -7.78 22.00
C ASN A 28 3.57 -8.58 23.27
N ASP A 29 2.68 -9.52 23.55
CA ASP A 29 2.74 -10.37 24.72
C ASP A 29 3.61 -11.62 24.47
N ALA A 30 4.82 -11.62 25.03
CA ALA A 30 5.78 -12.72 24.89
C ALA A 30 5.24 -14.08 25.39
N SER A 31 4.24 -14.09 26.29
CA SER A 31 3.63 -15.34 26.75
C SER A 31 2.82 -16.06 25.66
N LYS A 32 2.48 -15.36 24.58
CA LYS A 32 1.74 -15.90 23.42
C LYS A 32 2.65 -16.36 22.30
N TYR A 33 3.97 -16.28 22.47
CA TYR A 33 4.91 -16.72 21.45
C TYR A 33 4.80 -18.23 21.23
N ARG A 34 4.69 -18.61 19.97
CA ARG A 34 4.75 -20.01 19.56
C ARG A 34 6.22 -20.43 19.51
N ALA A 35 6.54 -21.56 20.13
CA ALA A 35 7.84 -22.17 19.98
C ALA A 35 7.97 -22.76 18.58
N LEU A 36 8.99 -22.34 17.86
CA LEU A 36 9.38 -22.88 16.55
C LEU A 36 10.81 -23.41 16.66
N SER A 37 11.16 -24.32 15.75
CA SER A 37 12.50 -24.89 15.61
C SER A 37 12.83 -25.03 14.14
N ALA A 38 14.11 -24.93 13.79
CA ALA A 38 14.58 -25.07 12.41
C ALA A 38 13.85 -24.15 11.40
N VAL A 39 13.57 -22.90 11.80
CA VAL A 39 12.93 -21.90 10.93
C VAL A 39 13.86 -21.59 9.76
N HIS A 40 13.36 -21.79 8.53
CA HIS A 40 14.17 -21.78 7.31
C HIS A 40 15.40 -22.70 7.36
N ALA A 41 15.26 -23.86 8.05
CA ALA A 41 16.36 -24.79 8.36
C ALA A 41 17.51 -24.16 9.19
N GLY A 42 17.19 -23.13 9.98
CA GLY A 42 18.11 -22.49 10.93
C GLY A 42 18.44 -23.34 12.16
N ALA A 43 19.42 -22.89 12.94
CA ALA A 43 19.80 -23.58 14.17
C ALA A 43 18.76 -23.37 15.29
N GLY A 44 18.59 -24.39 16.14
CA GLY A 44 17.93 -24.26 17.44
C GLY A 44 16.45 -23.84 17.38
N THR A 45 16.05 -23.00 18.34
CA THR A 45 14.64 -22.65 18.63
C THR A 45 14.41 -21.15 18.72
N MET A 46 13.14 -20.76 18.58
CA MET A 46 12.71 -19.39 18.78
C MET A 46 11.26 -19.30 19.26
N GLY A 47 10.96 -18.23 19.99
CA GLY A 47 9.59 -17.75 20.19
C GLY A 47 9.17 -16.84 19.04
N PHE A 48 7.94 -17.00 18.55
CA PHE A 48 7.44 -16.28 17.38
C PHE A 48 5.97 -15.88 17.52
N THR A 49 5.63 -14.66 17.11
CA THR A 49 4.25 -14.22 16.86
C THR A 49 4.16 -13.34 15.62
N GLN A 50 2.95 -13.23 15.06
CA GLN A 50 2.60 -12.19 14.08
C GLN A 50 1.81 -11.10 14.78
N LEU A 51 2.28 -9.86 14.70
CA LEU A 51 1.61 -8.70 15.27
C LEU A 51 0.62 -8.11 14.26
N ILE A 52 1.06 -7.86 13.03
CA ILE A 52 0.25 -7.32 11.94
C ILE A 52 0.42 -8.21 10.72
N GLY A 53 -0.65 -8.50 10.02
CA GLY A 53 -0.70 -9.42 8.89
C GLY A 53 -1.16 -8.78 7.58
N ARG A 54 -1.01 -9.57 6.51
CA ARG A 54 -1.24 -9.17 5.11
C ARG A 54 -2.63 -8.64 4.76
N ASN A 55 -3.62 -8.78 5.65
CA ASN A 55 -5.00 -8.34 5.43
C ASN A 55 -5.36 -7.09 6.25
N ASP A 56 -4.48 -6.64 7.15
CA ASP A 56 -4.75 -5.48 8.00
C ASP A 56 -4.62 -4.17 7.22
N LEU A 57 -3.77 -4.17 6.21
CA LEU A 57 -3.45 -3.08 5.30
C LEU A 57 -3.97 -3.34 3.89
N SER A 58 -4.25 -2.30 3.10
CA SER A 58 -4.64 -2.41 1.69
C SER A 58 -3.45 -2.55 0.74
N THR A 59 -2.31 -1.96 1.11
CA THR A 59 -1.00 -2.00 0.43
C THR A 59 -0.40 -3.41 0.41
N ASN A 60 0.71 -3.60 -0.31
CA ASN A 60 1.41 -4.89 -0.35
C ASN A 60 2.22 -5.24 0.91
N PHE A 61 1.98 -4.56 2.04
CA PHE A 61 2.47 -4.98 3.34
C PHE A 61 2.06 -6.44 3.63
N LEU A 62 3.02 -7.26 4.02
CA LEU A 62 2.81 -8.70 4.20
C LEU A 62 2.72 -9.06 5.68
N TYR A 63 3.66 -8.60 6.51
CA TYR A 63 3.59 -8.81 7.96
C TYR A 63 4.56 -7.94 8.76
N LEU A 64 4.23 -7.79 10.04
CA LEU A 64 5.15 -7.54 11.13
C LEU A 64 5.15 -8.77 12.05
N HIS A 65 6.28 -9.45 12.13
CA HIS A 65 6.55 -10.51 13.09
C HIS A 65 7.42 -10.01 14.24
N SER A 66 7.27 -10.64 15.39
CA SER A 66 8.08 -10.40 16.58
C SER A 66 8.43 -11.72 17.25
N GLY A 67 9.56 -11.76 17.95
CA GLY A 67 9.92 -12.95 18.68
C GLY A 67 11.19 -12.83 19.49
N VAL A 68 11.65 -14.00 19.93
CA VAL A 68 12.92 -14.19 20.62
C VAL A 68 13.67 -15.33 19.95
N ILE A 69 14.90 -15.10 19.50
CA ILE A 69 15.83 -16.14 19.03
C ILE A 69 16.64 -16.59 20.24
N ASP A 70 16.55 -17.87 20.58
CA ASP A 70 17.24 -18.44 21.74
C ASP A 70 18.77 -18.44 21.56
N PRO A 71 19.55 -18.64 22.63
CA PRO A 71 21.00 -18.83 22.52
C PRO A 71 21.35 -19.90 21.49
N LYS A 72 22.39 -19.67 20.69
CA LYS A 72 22.88 -20.61 19.65
C LYS A 72 21.81 -21.02 18.63
N SER A 73 20.82 -20.15 18.41
CA SER A 73 19.71 -20.39 17.48
C SER A 73 19.66 -19.33 16.39
N GLY A 74 18.88 -19.56 15.34
CA GLY A 74 18.78 -18.62 14.22
C GLY A 74 17.73 -18.98 13.20
N ILE A 75 17.59 -18.10 12.22
CA ILE A 75 16.79 -18.32 11.02
C ILE A 75 17.77 -18.61 9.89
N GLY A 76 17.59 -19.77 9.25
CA GLY A 76 18.55 -20.29 8.28
C GLY A 76 18.64 -19.43 7.02
N HIS A 77 19.70 -19.63 6.25
CA HIS A 77 19.98 -18.87 5.05
C HIS A 77 18.95 -19.19 3.96
N HIS A 78 18.20 -18.20 3.49
CA HIS A 78 17.12 -18.39 2.52
C HIS A 78 16.98 -17.20 1.57
N PHE A 79 16.28 -17.42 0.46
CA PHE A 79 15.92 -16.39 -0.50
C PHE A 79 14.42 -16.06 -0.45
N HIS A 80 14.11 -14.83 -0.85
CA HIS A 80 12.80 -14.40 -1.30
C HIS A 80 12.91 -13.80 -2.70
N HIS A 81 12.03 -14.17 -3.63
CA HIS A 81 12.04 -13.69 -5.02
C HIS A 81 10.93 -12.69 -5.31
N ASN A 82 9.89 -12.64 -4.47
CA ASN A 82 8.80 -11.68 -4.60
C ASN A 82 8.59 -10.81 -3.34
N ILE A 83 9.40 -10.99 -2.30
CA ILE A 83 9.34 -10.28 -1.02
C ILE A 83 10.67 -9.56 -0.74
N GLU A 84 10.54 -8.41 -0.10
CA GLU A 84 11.61 -7.80 0.69
C GLU A 84 11.27 -7.93 2.17
N GLU A 85 12.25 -8.34 2.96
CA GLU A 85 12.16 -8.37 4.42
C GLU A 85 13.06 -7.28 5.02
N MET A 86 12.84 -6.98 6.30
CA MET A 86 13.77 -6.18 7.08
C MET A 86 13.75 -6.68 8.52
N TYR A 87 14.93 -7.05 9.01
CA TYR A 87 15.11 -7.47 10.40
C TYR A 87 15.44 -6.27 11.26
N VAL A 88 14.83 -6.23 12.45
CA VAL A 88 15.17 -5.29 13.52
C VAL A 88 15.62 -6.11 14.72
N ILE A 89 16.83 -5.89 15.19
CA ILE A 89 17.38 -6.53 16.38
C ILE A 89 17.31 -5.51 17.51
N LEU A 90 16.57 -5.83 18.57
CA LEU A 90 16.24 -4.88 19.63
C LEU A 90 17.26 -4.90 20.79
N ASN A 91 17.91 -6.03 21.05
CA ASN A 91 18.95 -6.18 22.07
C ASN A 91 20.08 -7.12 21.61
N GLY A 92 21.21 -7.08 22.32
CA GLY A 92 22.33 -7.98 22.08
C GLY A 92 23.07 -7.73 20.77
N GLU A 93 23.71 -8.78 20.27
CA GLU A 93 24.50 -8.80 19.03
C GLU A 93 24.08 -10.05 18.23
N ALA A 94 23.88 -9.89 16.92
CA ALA A 94 23.60 -11.01 16.03
C ALA A 94 24.68 -11.15 14.96
N GLU A 95 24.88 -12.37 14.46
CA GLU A 95 25.63 -12.61 13.23
C GLU A 95 24.64 -12.62 12.07
N PHE A 96 24.71 -11.61 11.21
CA PHE A 96 23.78 -11.44 10.09
C PHE A 96 24.49 -11.73 8.78
N THR A 97 23.83 -12.52 7.94
CA THR A 97 24.35 -12.96 6.64
C THR A 97 23.53 -12.36 5.53
N ILE A 98 24.19 -11.75 4.53
CA ILE A 98 23.60 -11.40 3.23
C ILE A 98 24.49 -12.00 2.14
N ASN A 99 23.91 -12.76 1.21
CA ASN A 99 24.61 -13.37 0.07
C ASN A 99 25.89 -14.13 0.49
N GLY A 100 25.80 -14.86 1.61
CA GLY A 100 26.90 -15.66 2.18
C GLY A 100 27.99 -14.89 2.92
N ARG A 101 27.91 -13.55 2.99
CA ARG A 101 28.82 -12.68 3.75
C ARG A 101 28.21 -12.41 5.12
N THR A 102 28.91 -12.77 6.19
CA THR A 102 28.39 -12.69 7.57
C THR A 102 29.15 -11.64 8.36
N SER A 103 28.45 -10.75 9.08
CA SER A 103 29.06 -9.82 10.02
C SER A 103 28.26 -9.75 11.31
N LYS A 104 28.94 -9.38 12.40
CA LYS A 104 28.30 -9.03 13.66
C LYS A 104 27.62 -7.66 13.55
N ILE A 105 26.39 -7.58 14.06
CA ILE A 105 25.62 -6.34 14.15
C ILE A 105 25.09 -6.13 15.56
N GLN A 106 25.37 -4.95 16.11
CA GLN A 106 25.04 -4.58 17.48
C GLN A 106 23.70 -3.86 17.55
N ALA A 107 22.79 -4.36 18.38
CA ALA A 107 21.49 -3.75 18.60
C ALA A 107 21.58 -2.30 19.17
N PRO A 108 20.54 -1.47 18.98
CA PRO A 108 19.45 -1.67 18.04
C PRO A 108 19.97 -1.57 16.60
N ALA A 109 19.71 -2.60 15.80
CA ALA A 109 20.19 -2.71 14.42
C ALA A 109 19.03 -3.03 13.48
N ILE A 110 19.10 -2.51 12.26
CA ILE A 110 18.08 -2.69 11.24
C ILE A 110 18.79 -3.11 9.95
N VAL A 111 18.37 -4.23 9.36
CA VAL A 111 18.98 -4.79 8.17
C VAL A 111 17.90 -5.11 7.12
N PRO A 112 17.85 -4.35 6.02
CA PRO A 112 17.05 -4.70 4.86
C PRO A 112 17.58 -5.94 4.16
N CYS A 113 16.68 -6.86 3.85
CA CYS A 113 16.91 -8.06 3.05
C CYS A 113 16.24 -7.86 1.69
N LYS A 114 17.03 -7.44 0.70
CA LYS A 114 16.52 -7.04 -0.61
C LYS A 114 16.03 -8.24 -1.42
N MET A 115 15.12 -7.97 -2.34
CA MET A 115 14.50 -9.00 -3.17
C MET A 115 15.58 -9.72 -3.99
N GLY A 116 15.60 -11.05 -3.90
CA GLY A 116 16.58 -11.91 -4.56
C GLY A 116 17.92 -12.06 -3.81
N ASP A 117 18.17 -11.31 -2.73
CA ASP A 117 19.34 -11.53 -1.88
C ASP A 117 19.05 -12.65 -0.87
N ALA A 118 19.96 -13.62 -0.75
CA ALA A 118 19.87 -14.60 0.32
C ALA A 118 20.24 -13.95 1.66
N HIS A 119 19.56 -14.34 2.73
CA HIS A 119 19.80 -13.79 4.06
C HIS A 119 19.53 -14.77 5.18
N GLY A 120 20.14 -14.52 6.33
CA GLY A 120 19.98 -15.34 7.54
C GLY A 120 20.54 -14.63 8.77
N ILE A 121 20.06 -15.02 9.95
CA ILE A 121 20.46 -14.43 11.23
C ILE A 121 20.76 -15.54 12.23
N TYR A 122 21.91 -15.48 12.88
CA TYR A 122 22.34 -16.43 13.90
C TYR A 122 22.70 -15.72 15.21
N ASN A 123 22.13 -16.19 16.31
CA ASN A 123 22.45 -15.76 17.67
C ASN A 123 23.62 -16.59 18.22
N ALA A 124 24.84 -16.13 17.98
CA ALA A 124 26.03 -16.79 18.52
C ALA A 124 26.25 -16.57 20.02
N SER A 125 25.40 -15.80 20.70
CA SER A 125 25.57 -15.48 22.12
C SER A 125 25.00 -16.56 23.05
N ASN A 126 25.10 -16.34 24.36
CA ASN A 126 24.50 -17.18 25.40
C ASN A 126 23.19 -16.58 25.96
N GLU A 127 22.75 -15.44 25.43
CA GLU A 127 21.54 -14.73 25.82
C GLU A 127 20.55 -14.72 24.66
N SER A 128 19.26 -14.55 24.92
CA SER A 128 18.27 -14.51 23.84
C SER A 128 18.22 -13.14 23.14
N LEU A 129 18.02 -13.14 21.83
CA LEU A 129 17.82 -11.92 21.02
C LEU A 129 16.34 -11.66 20.77
N ARG A 130 15.89 -10.45 21.05
CA ARG A 130 14.59 -9.92 20.64
C ARG A 130 14.71 -9.36 19.23
N TRP A 131 13.77 -9.73 18.38
CA TRP A 131 13.79 -9.34 16.97
C TRP A 131 12.39 -9.00 16.46
N LEU A 132 12.36 -8.21 15.40
CA LEU A 132 11.20 -7.97 14.54
C LEU A 132 11.55 -8.31 13.10
N ASN A 133 10.55 -8.63 12.30
CA ASN A 133 10.67 -8.71 10.85
C ASN A 133 9.46 -8.08 10.19
N PHE A 134 9.75 -7.11 9.32
CA PHE A 134 8.77 -6.48 8.46
C PHE A 134 8.95 -7.03 7.06
N ALA A 135 7.85 -7.36 6.37
CA ALA A 135 7.90 -7.78 4.99
C ALA A 135 6.91 -7.03 4.10
N VAL A 136 7.36 -6.71 2.90
CA VAL A 136 6.54 -6.16 1.82
C VAL A 136 6.69 -7.07 0.60
N SER A 137 5.58 -7.47 0.01
CA SER A 137 5.57 -8.29 -1.20
C SER A 137 5.44 -7.41 -2.44
N SER A 138 5.86 -7.91 -3.59
CA SER A 138 5.56 -7.32 -4.90
C SER A 138 4.13 -7.64 -5.37
N VAL A 139 3.49 -8.64 -4.76
CA VAL A 139 2.13 -9.07 -5.06
C VAL A 139 1.35 -9.21 -3.75
N LYS A 140 0.18 -8.57 -3.67
CA LYS A 140 -0.65 -8.58 -2.47
C LYS A 140 -0.83 -10.00 -1.92
N ALA A 141 -0.53 -10.14 -0.63
CA ALA A 141 -0.68 -11.38 0.13
C ALA A 141 0.13 -12.59 -0.40
N SER A 142 1.08 -12.39 -1.32
CA SER A 142 1.95 -13.44 -1.82
C SER A 142 3.16 -13.63 -0.91
N SER A 143 3.47 -14.90 -0.63
CA SER A 143 4.64 -15.30 0.14
C SER A 143 5.39 -16.41 -0.60
N ASP A 144 6.70 -16.37 -0.52
CA ASP A 144 7.62 -17.36 -1.05
C ASP A 144 8.77 -17.56 -0.07
N ASN A 145 9.60 -18.58 -0.30
CA ASN A 145 10.94 -18.73 0.27
C ASN A 145 11.69 -19.82 -0.49
N PHE A 146 13.02 -19.78 -0.49
CA PHE A 146 13.86 -20.90 -0.89
C PHE A 146 14.99 -21.10 0.12
N ASP A 147 14.91 -22.18 0.90
CA ASP A 147 15.83 -22.44 2.01
C ASP A 147 17.08 -23.16 1.51
N LEU A 148 18.25 -22.68 1.94
CA LEU A 148 19.54 -23.27 1.57
C LEU A 148 19.98 -24.43 2.46
N ALA A 149 19.20 -24.75 3.50
CA ALA A 149 19.57 -25.72 4.53
C ALA A 149 20.94 -25.42 5.20
N ASP A 150 21.25 -24.13 5.35
CA ASP A 150 22.47 -23.63 5.98
C ASP A 150 22.10 -22.77 7.21
N THR A 151 22.51 -23.23 8.40
CA THR A 151 22.18 -22.57 9.68
C THR A 151 22.99 -21.30 9.93
N ARG A 152 24.09 -21.09 9.20
CA ARG A 152 25.12 -20.07 9.45
C ARG A 152 25.88 -20.19 10.78
N GLU A 153 25.70 -21.29 11.52
CA GLU A 153 26.50 -21.55 12.72
C GLU A 153 27.99 -21.69 12.36
N GLY A 154 28.85 -20.91 13.04
CA GLY A 154 30.30 -20.93 12.79
C GLY A 154 30.73 -20.29 11.47
N ALA A 155 29.87 -19.47 10.85
CA ALA A 155 30.19 -18.72 9.64
C ALA A 155 31.46 -17.85 9.81
N VAL A 156 32.24 -17.71 8.73
CA VAL A 156 33.37 -16.77 8.70
C VAL A 156 32.84 -15.34 8.75
N LEU A 157 33.37 -14.56 9.69
CA LEU A 157 32.94 -13.18 9.92
C LEU A 157 33.78 -12.17 9.15
N ASP A 158 33.11 -11.32 8.39
CA ASP A 158 33.67 -10.09 7.87
C ASP A 158 33.73 -9.04 8.99
N PRO A 159 34.89 -8.36 9.18
CA PRO A 159 35.05 -7.37 10.23
C PRO A 159 34.22 -6.10 9.99
N VAL A 160 33.85 -5.83 8.74
CA VAL A 160 33.02 -4.69 8.34
C VAL A 160 31.82 -5.24 7.56
N PRO A 161 30.57 -4.95 7.97
CA PRO A 161 29.39 -5.31 7.20
C PRO A 161 29.48 -4.78 5.77
N VAL A 162 29.29 -5.66 4.79
CA VAL A 162 29.29 -5.35 3.35
C VAL A 162 27.87 -5.29 2.77
N PHE A 163 26.88 -5.10 3.63
CA PHE A 163 25.47 -5.01 3.30
C PHE A 163 24.83 -3.78 3.95
N VAL A 164 23.68 -3.36 3.43
CA VAL A 164 22.95 -2.20 3.96
C VAL A 164 22.49 -2.51 5.39
N SER A 165 22.81 -1.62 6.31
CA SER A 165 22.33 -1.69 7.69
C SER A 165 22.22 -0.30 8.30
N GLY A 166 21.40 -0.17 9.33
CA GLY A 166 21.16 1.06 10.08
C GLY A 166 21.05 0.76 11.57
N ARG A 167 21.08 1.80 12.40
CA ARG A 167 20.94 1.71 13.85
C ARG A 167 20.02 2.80 14.35
N LEU A 168 19.29 2.57 15.45
CA LEU A 168 18.40 3.56 16.09
C LEU A 168 19.14 4.56 16.99
N GLU A 169 20.19 5.19 16.46
CA GLU A 169 20.95 6.30 17.07
C GLU A 169 20.08 7.57 17.26
N LYS A 170 19.63 7.81 18.49
CA LYS A 170 18.78 8.95 18.86
C LYS A 170 19.41 10.29 18.51
N GLU A 171 20.72 10.42 18.69
CA GLU A 171 21.53 11.61 18.42
C GLU A 171 21.60 11.99 16.94
N LYS A 172 21.17 11.11 16.02
CA LYS A 172 21.06 11.42 14.58
C LYS A 172 19.68 11.91 14.17
N THR A 173 18.69 11.85 15.05
CA THR A 173 17.36 12.45 14.80
C THR A 173 17.45 13.98 14.82
N ARG A 174 16.54 14.65 14.12
CA ARG A 174 16.53 16.12 13.99
C ARG A 174 15.11 16.65 14.16
N ALA A 175 14.99 17.77 14.85
CA ALA A 175 13.73 18.54 14.94
C ALA A 175 13.38 19.18 13.58
N ASN A 176 12.12 19.59 13.43
CA ASN A 176 11.64 20.39 12.29
C ASN A 176 11.93 19.77 10.91
N ASN A 177 12.01 18.44 10.82
CA ASN A 177 12.05 17.82 9.51
C ASN A 177 10.64 17.83 8.89
N ARG A 178 10.56 17.89 7.57
CA ARG A 178 9.27 17.92 6.85
C ARG A 178 8.50 16.59 6.93
N LEU A 179 9.06 15.57 7.56
CA LEU A 179 8.51 14.21 7.60
C LEU A 179 7.48 14.08 8.74
N TYR A 180 7.82 14.61 9.91
CA TYR A 180 6.97 14.63 11.10
C TYR A 180 6.99 16.04 11.69
N THR A 181 5.89 16.77 11.52
CA THR A 181 5.70 18.09 12.15
C THR A 181 5.12 17.90 13.56
N GLY A 182 5.34 18.88 14.44
CA GLY A 182 4.99 18.79 15.85
C GLY A 182 5.95 19.57 16.74
N ASP A 183 5.48 19.94 17.92
CA ASP A 183 6.26 20.70 18.90
C ASP A 183 7.40 19.83 19.46
N GLY A 184 8.62 20.01 18.93
CA GLY A 184 9.82 19.34 19.43
C GLY A 184 9.98 17.88 19.02
N VAL A 185 9.15 17.37 18.10
CA VAL A 185 9.28 16.01 17.55
C VAL A 185 10.61 15.91 16.79
N LEU A 186 11.37 14.85 17.09
CA LEU A 186 12.64 14.55 16.42
C LEU A 186 12.44 13.34 15.52
N SER A 187 12.99 13.37 14.31
CA SER A 187 12.99 12.17 13.49
C SER A 187 14.10 12.16 12.44
N ARG A 188 14.27 11.01 11.80
CA ARG A 188 15.11 10.84 10.60
C ARG A 188 14.60 9.67 9.76
N ARG A 189 14.90 9.74 8.47
CA ARG A 189 14.77 8.60 7.56
C ARG A 189 16.04 7.77 7.59
N LEU A 190 15.92 6.48 7.91
CA LEU A 190 17.02 5.52 7.83
C LEU A 190 17.17 4.99 6.41
N PHE A 191 16.06 4.56 5.82
CA PHE A 191 16.02 4.03 4.46
C PHE A 191 14.91 4.71 3.68
N ASP A 192 15.27 5.18 2.48
CA ASP A 192 14.36 5.75 1.50
C ASP A 192 13.94 4.68 0.46
N PRO A 193 12.96 4.96 -0.41
CA PRO A 193 12.43 3.95 -1.33
C PRO A 193 13.48 3.35 -2.26
N ASN A 194 14.60 4.03 -2.52
CA ASN A 194 15.65 3.52 -3.42
C ASN A 194 16.42 2.35 -2.83
N VAL A 195 16.28 2.08 -1.52
CA VAL A 195 16.81 0.86 -0.91
C VAL A 195 16.03 -0.38 -1.36
N PHE A 196 14.77 -0.20 -1.77
CA PHE A 196 13.77 -1.25 -1.95
C PHE A 196 13.27 -1.39 -3.40
N SER A 197 13.00 -2.62 -3.80
CA SER A 197 12.42 -2.98 -5.10
C SER A 197 10.89 -3.03 -5.08
N THR A 198 10.28 -3.27 -3.93
CA THR A 198 8.83 -3.31 -3.71
C THR A 198 8.23 -1.91 -3.51
N ASP A 199 6.96 -1.83 -3.09
CA ASP A 199 6.27 -0.58 -2.71
C ASP A 199 6.70 -0.04 -1.32
N TRP A 200 7.74 -0.64 -0.71
CA TRP A 200 8.31 -0.14 0.54
C TRP A 200 8.83 1.29 0.35
N ASN A 201 8.19 2.23 1.04
CA ASN A 201 8.44 3.64 0.84
C ASN A 201 9.51 4.17 1.78
N HIS A 202 9.43 3.86 3.07
CA HIS A 202 10.40 4.38 4.01
C HIS A 202 10.51 3.57 5.29
N VAL A 203 11.64 3.78 5.97
CA VAL A 203 11.91 3.36 7.34
C VAL A 203 12.37 4.59 8.11
N ASP A 204 11.52 5.08 8.99
CA ASP A 204 11.77 6.29 9.77
C ASP A 204 11.94 5.96 11.27
N HIS A 205 12.79 6.72 11.94
CA HIS A 205 12.98 6.69 13.40
C HIS A 205 12.47 8.00 13.97
N VAL A 206 11.49 7.91 14.86
CA VAL A 206 10.78 9.06 15.43
C VAL A 206 10.88 9.04 16.94
N ILE A 207 11.12 10.20 17.53
CA ILE A 207 11.18 10.43 18.97
C ILE A 207 10.25 11.60 19.30
N ILE A 208 9.28 11.35 20.17
CA ILE A 208 8.36 12.35 20.68
C ILE A 208 8.73 12.58 22.15
N PRO A 209 9.30 13.73 22.53
CA PRO A 209 9.66 14.00 23.92
C PRO A 209 8.45 13.99 24.86
N ALA A 210 8.68 13.78 26.16
CA ALA A 210 7.63 13.74 27.17
C ALA A 210 6.71 14.98 27.10
N GLY A 211 5.39 14.74 27.09
CA GLY A 211 4.37 15.78 26.99
C GLY A 211 4.24 16.46 25.62
N LYS A 212 4.95 15.99 24.60
CA LYS A 212 4.86 16.51 23.22
C LYS A 212 4.00 15.63 22.33
N SER A 213 3.69 16.11 21.13
CA SER A 213 2.86 15.40 20.15
C SER A 213 3.26 15.78 18.73
N THR A 214 2.97 14.89 17.79
CA THR A 214 2.96 15.24 16.36
C THR A 214 1.80 16.18 16.07
N GLU A 215 1.88 16.92 14.97
CA GLU A 215 0.67 17.50 14.37
C GLU A 215 -0.18 16.38 13.73
N GLU A 216 -1.46 16.70 13.45
CA GLU A 216 -2.34 15.81 12.68
C GLU A 216 -1.81 15.67 11.26
N ARG A 217 -1.51 14.43 10.85
CA ARG A 217 -1.05 14.10 9.50
C ARG A 217 -2.06 13.20 8.80
N GLN A 218 -2.48 13.61 7.61
CA GLN A 218 -3.26 12.75 6.72
C GLN A 218 -2.33 11.83 5.90
N LEU A 219 -2.57 10.53 5.95
CA LEU A 219 -1.79 9.52 5.20
C LEU A 219 -2.27 9.43 3.75
N LEU A 220 -1.79 10.33 2.92
CA LEU A 220 -2.09 10.30 1.49
C LEU A 220 -1.15 9.30 0.79
N GLY A 221 -1.68 8.48 -0.12
CA GLY A 221 -0.89 7.58 -0.99
C GLY A 221 -0.07 6.48 -0.28
N ILE A 222 -0.18 6.36 1.04
CA ILE A 222 0.66 5.50 1.88
C ILE A 222 -0.16 4.94 3.03
N GLU A 223 0.22 3.76 3.49
CA GLU A 223 -0.18 3.22 4.79
C GLU A 223 1.07 3.02 5.65
N GLU A 224 0.91 3.10 6.96
CA GLU A 224 2.04 3.04 7.88
C GLU A 224 1.83 2.03 8.99
N VAL A 225 2.89 1.32 9.30
CA VAL A 225 3.00 0.41 10.44
C VAL A 225 4.00 0.99 11.42
N TYR A 226 3.64 0.98 12.69
CA TYR A 226 4.42 1.55 13.79
C TYR A 226 4.75 0.47 14.79
N PHE A 227 5.97 0.54 15.35
CA PHE A 227 6.38 -0.24 16.50
C PHE A 227 6.94 0.69 17.57
N VAL A 228 6.45 0.56 18.80
CA VAL A 228 6.93 1.33 19.96
C VAL A 228 8.19 0.69 20.51
N VAL A 229 9.33 1.30 20.22
CA VAL A 229 10.64 0.83 20.70
C VAL A 229 10.79 1.11 22.20
N ASN A 230 10.32 2.26 22.67
CA ASN A 230 10.35 2.64 24.09
C ASN A 230 9.28 3.70 24.41
N GLY A 231 8.91 3.81 25.69
CA GLY A 231 8.02 4.84 26.20
C GLY A 231 6.54 4.49 26.12
N SER A 232 5.67 5.47 26.34
CA SER A 232 4.22 5.32 26.28
C SER A 232 3.54 6.59 25.80
N GLY A 233 2.31 6.44 25.29
CA GLY A 233 1.59 7.52 24.66
C GLY A 233 0.19 7.15 24.25
N THR A 234 -0.35 7.93 23.32
CA THR A 234 -1.61 7.65 22.64
C THR A 234 -1.46 7.86 21.14
N ILE A 235 -2.15 7.03 20.37
CA ILE A 235 -2.39 7.23 18.94
C ILE A 235 -3.86 7.65 18.77
N SER A 236 -4.09 8.72 18.03
CA SER A 236 -5.42 9.14 17.57
C SER A 236 -5.52 8.95 16.06
N ILE A 237 -6.53 8.22 15.59
CA ILE A 237 -6.84 8.04 14.17
C ILE A 237 -8.28 8.48 13.93
N ASP A 238 -8.48 9.46 13.05
CA ASP A 238 -9.78 10.06 12.73
C ASP A 238 -10.59 10.42 14.00
N GLY A 239 -9.92 11.01 14.98
CA GLY A 239 -10.49 11.47 16.25
C GLY A 239 -10.74 10.39 17.31
N HIS A 240 -10.41 9.13 17.04
CA HIS A 240 -10.52 8.03 18.00
C HIS A 240 -9.15 7.69 18.56
N SER A 241 -9.03 7.57 19.88
CA SER A 241 -7.74 7.34 20.54
C SER A 241 -7.61 5.96 21.18
N GLY A 242 -6.38 5.46 21.24
CA GLY A 242 -5.99 4.31 22.04
C GLY A 242 -4.61 4.52 22.68
N ASP A 243 -4.40 3.91 23.83
CA ASP A 243 -3.14 3.98 24.57
C ASP A 243 -2.12 3.01 23.96
N ILE A 244 -0.87 3.45 23.87
CA ILE A 244 0.26 2.67 23.35
C ILE A 244 1.40 2.69 24.35
N GLN A 245 2.16 1.60 24.40
CA GLN A 245 3.33 1.46 25.26
C GLN A 245 4.44 0.66 24.56
N GLY A 246 5.60 0.59 25.20
CA GLY A 246 6.75 -0.20 24.74
C GLY A 246 6.34 -1.60 24.28
N ASP A 247 6.90 -1.99 23.14
CA ASP A 247 6.65 -3.24 22.41
C ASP A 247 5.30 -3.34 21.68
N ASP A 248 4.41 -2.35 21.76
CA ASP A 248 3.18 -2.35 20.98
C ASP A 248 3.46 -2.12 19.49
N ALA A 249 2.62 -2.73 18.64
CA ALA A 249 2.53 -2.43 17.23
C ALA A 249 1.15 -1.89 16.87
N PHE A 250 1.09 -0.98 15.89
CA PHE A 250 -0.17 -0.46 15.38
C PHE A 250 -0.02 0.02 13.94
N PHE A 251 -1.13 0.33 13.28
CA PHE A 251 -1.11 0.79 11.89
C PHE A 251 -2.20 1.81 11.59
N ALA A 252 -1.95 2.65 10.59
CA ALA A 252 -2.88 3.62 10.05
C ALA A 252 -2.97 3.47 8.52
N LYS A 253 -4.18 3.65 7.98
CA LYS A 253 -4.55 3.34 6.60
C LYS A 253 -4.59 4.57 5.71
N LEU A 254 -4.74 4.31 4.42
CA LEU A 254 -4.80 5.30 3.37
C LEU A 254 -5.95 6.30 3.61
N GLY A 255 -5.62 7.58 3.61
CA GLY A 255 -6.55 8.69 3.78
C GLY A 255 -6.88 9.06 5.22
N GLU A 256 -6.52 8.20 6.20
CA GLU A 256 -6.77 8.44 7.63
C GLU A 256 -5.87 9.55 8.17
N LYS A 257 -6.34 10.21 9.22
CA LYS A 257 -5.62 11.28 9.91
C LYS A 257 -5.09 10.77 11.23
N ALA A 258 -3.77 10.79 11.40
CA ALA A 258 -3.08 10.30 12.58
C ALA A 258 -2.41 11.42 13.38
N THR A 259 -2.52 11.34 14.70
CA THR A 259 -1.76 12.16 15.67
C THR A 259 -1.21 11.24 16.75
N ILE A 260 0.08 11.36 17.08
CA ILE A 260 0.69 10.58 18.17
C ILE A 260 1.13 11.54 19.27
N SER A 261 0.74 11.23 20.49
CA SER A 261 1.03 12.03 21.69
C SER A 261 1.81 11.21 22.70
N ASN A 262 2.89 11.77 23.22
CA ASN A 262 3.59 11.19 24.35
C ASN A 262 2.92 11.65 25.66
N THR A 263 2.27 10.72 26.35
CA THR A 263 1.59 10.93 27.63
C THR A 263 2.39 10.39 28.82
N GLY A 264 3.57 9.80 28.55
CA GLY A 264 4.50 9.31 29.56
C GLY A 264 5.51 10.38 30.03
N ASN A 265 6.45 9.92 30.86
CA ASN A 265 7.49 10.75 31.47
C ASN A 265 8.87 10.60 30.79
N GLU A 266 8.99 9.68 29.84
CA GLU A 266 10.20 9.42 29.07
C GLU A 266 9.91 9.65 27.58
N ASP A 267 10.95 9.67 26.75
CA ASP A 267 10.79 9.75 25.29
C ASP A 267 10.00 8.55 24.76
N LEU A 268 8.98 8.84 23.94
CA LEU A 268 8.26 7.86 23.13
C LEU A 268 9.03 7.68 21.83
N GLU A 269 9.58 6.49 21.63
CA GLU A 269 10.44 6.14 20.50
C GLU A 269 9.73 5.16 19.58
N LEU A 270 9.65 5.50 18.30
CA LEU A 270 8.91 4.75 17.30
C LEU A 270 9.81 4.37 16.11
N LEU A 271 9.64 3.14 15.65
CA LEU A 271 10.02 2.72 14.31
C LEU A 271 8.78 2.80 13.41
N VAL A 272 8.88 3.52 12.29
CA VAL A 272 7.76 3.74 11.37
C VAL A 272 8.10 3.21 9.99
N ILE A 273 7.25 2.33 9.48
CA ILE A 273 7.39 1.66 8.18
C ILE A 273 6.25 2.10 7.28
N GLY A 274 6.59 2.85 6.23
CA GLY A 274 5.63 3.28 5.23
C GLY A 274 5.63 2.39 4.01
N VAL A 275 4.45 1.96 3.57
CA VAL A 275 4.24 1.21 2.32
C VAL A 275 3.32 2.01 1.42
N ALA A 276 3.78 2.34 0.22
CA ALA A 276 3.00 3.10 -0.73
C ALA A 276 1.86 2.25 -1.33
N ALA A 277 0.72 2.88 -1.65
CA ALA A 277 -0.35 2.22 -2.40
C ALA A 277 0.09 1.82 -3.82
N SER A 278 1.12 2.50 -4.34
CA SER A 278 1.81 2.16 -5.58
C SER A 278 3.20 2.82 -5.60
N LYS A 279 4.23 2.08 -6.03
CA LYS A 279 5.60 2.60 -6.17
C LYS A 279 5.69 3.82 -7.08
N SER A 280 4.88 3.88 -8.14
CA SER A 280 4.87 5.02 -9.07
C SER A 280 4.28 6.29 -8.45
N ILE A 281 3.39 6.13 -7.45
CA ILE A 281 2.72 7.22 -6.72
C ILE A 281 3.53 7.63 -5.48
N GLY A 282 4.35 6.73 -4.92
CA GLY A 282 5.18 6.96 -3.72
C GLY A 282 6.24 8.07 -3.83
N LEU A 283 6.53 8.56 -5.03
CA LEU A 283 7.38 9.73 -5.29
C LEU A 283 6.60 10.99 -5.65
N GLY A 284 5.28 10.89 -5.80
CA GLY A 284 4.45 11.98 -6.29
C GLY A 284 2.99 11.66 -6.11
N ILE A 285 2.47 11.88 -4.91
CA ILE A 285 1.07 12.28 -4.78
C ILE A 285 1.00 13.64 -5.46
N LYS A 286 0.72 13.60 -6.77
CA LYS A 286 0.46 14.80 -7.54
C LYS A 286 -0.76 15.42 -6.86
N LYS A 287 -0.54 16.56 -6.20
CA LYS A 287 -1.62 17.43 -5.75
C LYS A 287 -2.66 17.53 -6.87
N PRO A 288 -3.97 17.62 -6.56
CA PRO A 288 -5.00 17.73 -7.58
C PRO A 288 -4.59 18.77 -8.62
N LEU A 289 -4.73 18.41 -9.90
CA LEU A 289 -4.33 19.31 -10.98
C LEU A 289 -5.07 20.65 -10.81
N THR A 290 -4.33 21.75 -10.87
CA THR A 290 -4.94 23.09 -10.80
C THR A 290 -5.50 23.55 -12.14
N GLN A 291 -5.22 22.81 -13.21
CA GLN A 291 -5.70 23.02 -14.58
C GLN A 291 -6.02 21.66 -15.21
N PRO A 292 -7.04 21.58 -16.09
CA PRO A 292 -7.34 20.35 -16.82
C PRO A 292 -6.13 19.87 -17.63
N LYS A 293 -5.82 18.57 -17.58
CA LYS A 293 -4.78 17.99 -18.44
C LYS A 293 -5.28 17.57 -19.81
N ALA A 294 -6.61 17.43 -19.95
CA ALA A 294 -7.30 17.02 -21.15
C ALA A 294 -8.78 17.38 -21.02
N MET A 295 -9.50 17.26 -22.13
CA MET A 295 -10.96 17.24 -22.15
C MET A 295 -11.45 15.82 -22.46
N ALA A 296 -12.65 15.48 -22.00
CA ALA A 296 -13.35 14.25 -22.34
C ALA A 296 -14.78 14.55 -22.78
N LEU A 297 -15.28 13.84 -23.78
CA LEU A 297 -16.67 13.88 -24.21
C LEU A 297 -17.30 12.50 -24.01
N GLN A 298 -18.38 12.44 -23.25
CA GLN A 298 -19.20 11.25 -23.08
C GLN A 298 -20.44 11.38 -23.96
N MET A 299 -20.62 10.47 -24.91
CA MET A 299 -21.74 10.44 -25.84
C MET A 299 -22.56 9.19 -25.59
N ASP A 300 -23.79 9.32 -25.11
CA ASP A 300 -24.71 8.22 -24.83
C ASP A 300 -25.62 7.99 -26.04
N PHE A 301 -25.90 6.71 -26.35
CA PHE A 301 -26.74 6.30 -27.48
C PHE A 301 -27.81 5.29 -27.04
N VAL A 302 -28.98 5.37 -27.67
CA VAL A 302 -30.00 4.32 -27.67
C VAL A 302 -29.90 3.58 -29.00
N VAL A 303 -29.34 2.38 -29.00
CA VAL A 303 -29.10 1.54 -30.18
C VAL A 303 -30.07 0.36 -30.14
N ALA A 304 -30.79 0.13 -31.23
CA ALA A 304 -31.69 -1.02 -31.32
C ALA A 304 -30.89 -2.34 -31.30
N LYS A 305 -31.48 -3.43 -30.80
CA LYS A 305 -30.77 -4.71 -30.63
C LYS A 305 -30.23 -5.24 -31.97
N GLU A 306 -31.00 -5.05 -33.03
CA GLU A 306 -30.65 -5.40 -34.41
C GLU A 306 -29.45 -4.62 -34.96
N ASN A 307 -29.14 -3.44 -34.41
CA ASN A 307 -28.02 -2.59 -34.83
C ASN A 307 -26.80 -2.72 -33.91
N ALA A 308 -26.87 -3.49 -32.83
CA ALA A 308 -25.82 -3.56 -31.81
C ALA A 308 -24.46 -3.96 -32.38
N GLU A 309 -24.40 -5.05 -33.14
CA GLU A 309 -23.15 -5.54 -33.75
C GLU A 309 -22.58 -4.55 -34.77
N ALA A 310 -23.46 -3.91 -35.55
CA ALA A 310 -23.06 -2.87 -36.49
C ALA A 310 -22.51 -1.63 -35.78
N PHE A 311 -23.09 -1.25 -34.64
CA PHE A 311 -22.65 -0.10 -33.85
C PHE A 311 -21.27 -0.34 -33.23
N GLU A 312 -21.05 -1.52 -32.64
CA GLU A 312 -19.75 -1.93 -32.13
C GLU A 312 -18.70 -1.98 -33.25
N SER A 313 -19.06 -2.56 -34.41
CA SER A 313 -18.18 -2.64 -35.58
C SER A 313 -17.82 -1.25 -36.13
N MET A 314 -18.80 -0.34 -36.20
CA MET A 314 -18.61 1.05 -36.65
C MET A 314 -17.61 1.79 -35.78
N TYR A 315 -17.65 1.60 -34.46
CA TYR A 315 -16.70 2.23 -33.55
C TYR A 315 -15.24 1.88 -33.91
N TYR A 316 -14.93 0.59 -34.10
CA TYR A 316 -13.57 0.15 -34.41
C TYR A 316 -13.15 0.44 -35.86
N SER A 317 -14.05 0.25 -36.82
CA SER A 317 -13.72 0.32 -38.25
C SER A 317 -13.78 1.72 -38.84
N ILE A 318 -14.55 2.62 -38.23
CA ILE A 318 -14.76 4.00 -38.74
C ILE A 318 -14.32 5.01 -37.69
N TYR A 319 -14.91 4.96 -36.49
CA TYR A 319 -14.78 6.04 -35.51
C TYR A 319 -13.35 6.15 -34.97
N VAL A 320 -12.72 5.03 -34.57
CA VAL A 320 -11.34 5.00 -34.05
C VAL A 320 -10.33 5.51 -35.10
N PRO A 321 -10.25 4.95 -36.33
CA PRO A 321 -9.33 5.46 -37.36
C PRO A 321 -9.52 6.95 -37.62
N ALA A 322 -10.77 7.41 -37.71
CA ALA A 322 -11.11 8.80 -37.98
C ALA A 322 -10.58 9.76 -36.89
N MET A 323 -10.56 9.34 -35.63
CA MET A 323 -10.03 10.12 -34.51
C MET A 323 -8.51 10.02 -34.37
N THR A 324 -7.91 8.86 -34.63
CA THR A 324 -6.47 8.63 -34.41
C THR A 324 -5.56 9.54 -35.24
N VAL A 325 -6.07 10.05 -36.36
CA VAL A 325 -5.33 10.98 -37.23
C VAL A 325 -5.48 12.45 -36.81
N GLN A 326 -6.28 12.75 -35.78
CA GLN A 326 -6.56 14.11 -35.35
C GLN A 326 -5.49 14.63 -34.41
N GLN A 327 -5.16 15.91 -34.58
CA GLN A 327 -4.28 16.61 -33.64
C GLN A 327 -4.89 16.57 -32.24
N GLY A 328 -4.06 16.23 -31.24
CA GLY A 328 -4.46 16.27 -29.83
C GLY A 328 -5.36 15.12 -29.38
N TYR A 329 -5.65 14.14 -30.23
CA TYR A 329 -6.37 12.93 -29.81
C TYR A 329 -5.55 12.14 -28.78
N ILE A 330 -6.17 11.81 -27.65
CA ILE A 330 -5.52 11.05 -26.56
C ILE A 330 -6.04 9.62 -26.55
N SER A 331 -7.36 9.43 -26.49
CA SER A 331 -7.97 8.10 -26.39
C SER A 331 -9.46 8.12 -26.70
N SER A 332 -10.03 6.92 -26.87
CA SER A 332 -11.47 6.70 -26.87
C SER A 332 -11.82 5.34 -26.28
N LYS A 333 -13.07 5.17 -25.84
CA LYS A 333 -13.64 3.91 -25.37
C LYS A 333 -15.08 3.77 -25.88
N LEU A 334 -15.48 2.56 -26.27
CA LEU A 334 -16.87 2.18 -26.43
C LEU A 334 -17.30 1.35 -25.21
N LEU A 335 -18.36 1.77 -24.56
CA LEU A 335 -18.97 1.10 -23.43
C LEU A 335 -20.37 0.62 -23.84
N ARG A 336 -20.72 -0.58 -23.41
CA ARG A 336 -22.06 -1.15 -23.53
C ARG A 336 -22.65 -1.26 -22.12
N LEU A 337 -23.91 -0.88 -21.96
CA LEU A 337 -24.62 -1.03 -20.70
C LEU A 337 -24.68 -2.51 -20.30
N TYR A 338 -24.52 -2.79 -19.00
CA TYR A 338 -24.74 -4.14 -18.48
C TYR A 338 -26.18 -4.60 -18.72
N ASP A 339 -26.39 -5.92 -18.75
CA ASP A 339 -27.74 -6.46 -18.78
C ASP A 339 -28.53 -6.10 -17.51
N GLU A 340 -29.84 -6.34 -17.56
CA GLU A 340 -30.76 -5.95 -16.50
C GLU A 340 -30.46 -6.63 -15.15
N ASN A 341 -29.95 -7.86 -15.16
CA ASN A 341 -29.68 -8.59 -13.92
C ASN A 341 -28.46 -8.00 -13.22
N LEU A 342 -27.35 -7.82 -13.95
CA LEU A 342 -26.14 -7.25 -13.39
C LEU A 342 -26.37 -5.78 -12.96
N SER A 343 -27.12 -5.01 -13.75
CA SER A 343 -27.49 -3.63 -13.40
C SER A 343 -28.27 -3.55 -12.08
N LYS A 344 -29.24 -4.46 -11.86
CA LYS A 344 -29.96 -4.54 -10.58
C LYS A 344 -29.07 -4.96 -9.42
N GLN A 345 -28.17 -5.92 -9.64
CA GLN A 345 -27.26 -6.42 -8.60
C GLN A 345 -26.36 -5.32 -8.02
N ILE A 346 -25.86 -4.43 -8.89
CA ILE A 346 -25.01 -3.30 -8.47
C ILE A 346 -25.81 -2.03 -8.14
N GLN A 347 -27.14 -2.10 -8.15
CA GLN A 347 -28.04 -0.97 -7.91
C GLN A 347 -27.78 0.23 -8.86
N ALA A 348 -27.48 -0.07 -10.13
CA ALA A 348 -27.22 0.95 -11.14
C ALA A 348 -28.46 1.84 -11.38
N GLU A 349 -28.22 3.12 -11.68
CA GLU A 349 -29.29 4.03 -12.10
C GLU A 349 -29.96 3.53 -13.39
N PRO A 350 -31.30 3.43 -13.44
CA PRO A 350 -31.99 3.01 -14.65
C PRO A 350 -31.76 3.98 -15.81
N THR A 351 -31.45 3.43 -16.99
CA THR A 351 -31.29 4.22 -18.21
C THR A 351 -31.71 3.41 -19.43
N THR A 352 -32.19 4.10 -20.47
CA THR A 352 -32.47 3.51 -21.79
C THR A 352 -31.29 3.61 -22.75
N TYR A 353 -30.27 4.41 -22.41
CA TYR A 353 -29.06 4.57 -23.21
C TYR A 353 -28.15 3.36 -22.98
N ASN A 354 -28.09 2.49 -23.97
CA ASN A 354 -27.44 1.18 -23.88
C ASN A 354 -26.01 1.15 -24.42
N TYR A 355 -25.52 2.25 -25.01
CA TYR A 355 -24.12 2.44 -25.38
C TYR A 355 -23.62 3.82 -24.98
N GLN A 356 -22.31 3.92 -24.72
CA GLN A 356 -21.61 5.18 -24.57
C GLN A 356 -20.28 5.15 -25.35
N VAL A 357 -20.00 6.20 -26.11
CA VAL A 357 -18.67 6.46 -26.69
C VAL A 357 -18.02 7.58 -25.88
N GLN A 358 -16.88 7.29 -25.26
CA GLN A 358 -16.03 8.27 -24.60
C GLN A 358 -14.86 8.63 -25.52
N ILE A 359 -14.57 9.91 -25.69
CA ILE A 359 -13.39 10.38 -26.42
C ILE A 359 -12.64 11.41 -25.58
N SER A 360 -11.32 11.51 -25.74
CA SER A 360 -10.49 12.49 -25.05
C SER A 360 -9.50 13.16 -25.99
N PHE A 361 -9.37 14.48 -25.84
CA PHE A 361 -8.39 15.32 -26.52
C PHE A 361 -7.59 16.13 -25.50
N ASP A 362 -6.38 16.55 -25.85
CA ASP A 362 -5.55 17.44 -25.04
C ASP A 362 -6.25 18.77 -24.70
N THR A 363 -7.07 19.29 -25.61
CA THR A 363 -7.76 20.57 -25.51
C THR A 363 -9.10 20.54 -26.25
N GLU A 364 -10.08 21.34 -25.78
CA GLU A 364 -11.36 21.50 -26.49
C GLU A 364 -11.17 22.14 -27.88
N ALA A 365 -10.17 23.02 -28.03
CA ALA A 365 -9.85 23.61 -29.33
C ALA A 365 -9.50 22.55 -30.39
N ASN A 366 -8.71 21.53 -30.02
CA ASN A 366 -8.39 20.43 -30.92
C ASN A 366 -9.58 19.50 -31.17
N ARG A 367 -10.43 19.26 -30.15
CA ARG A 367 -11.69 18.52 -30.34
C ARG A 367 -12.67 19.23 -31.27
N MET A 368 -12.73 20.57 -31.24
CA MET A 368 -13.52 21.37 -32.19
C MET A 368 -12.99 21.26 -33.63
N LYS A 369 -11.67 21.21 -33.83
CA LYS A 369 -11.08 20.94 -35.16
C LYS A 369 -11.50 19.57 -35.68
N TRP A 370 -11.53 18.55 -34.83
CA TRP A 370 -12.05 17.23 -35.18
C TRP A 370 -13.48 17.33 -35.71
N VAL A 371 -14.39 18.05 -35.04
CA VAL A 371 -15.78 18.23 -35.51
C VAL A 371 -15.86 18.86 -36.90
N GLY A 372 -14.94 19.79 -37.21
CA GLY A 372 -14.86 20.44 -38.51
C GLY A 372 -14.22 19.60 -39.62
N SER A 373 -13.62 18.45 -39.30
CA SER A 373 -12.86 17.62 -40.24
C SER A 373 -13.75 16.82 -41.19
N ASP A 374 -13.19 16.41 -42.33
CA ASP A 374 -13.90 15.52 -43.27
C ASP A 374 -14.10 14.12 -42.69
N GLN A 375 -13.19 13.67 -41.83
CA GLN A 375 -13.31 12.40 -41.13
C GLN A 375 -14.52 12.39 -40.18
N HIS A 376 -14.80 13.50 -39.48
CA HIS A 376 -15.98 13.60 -38.62
C HIS A 376 -17.29 13.60 -39.41
N LYS A 377 -17.31 14.23 -40.60
CA LYS A 377 -18.46 14.18 -41.52
C LYS A 377 -18.81 12.76 -41.99
N ILE A 378 -17.88 11.81 -41.85
CA ILE A 378 -18.11 10.39 -42.12
C ILE A 378 -18.47 9.65 -40.82
N ALA A 379 -17.66 9.82 -39.78
CA ALA A 379 -17.79 9.05 -38.54
C ALA A 379 -19.07 9.36 -37.75
N TRP A 380 -19.45 10.63 -37.65
CA TRP A 380 -20.62 11.02 -36.87
C TRP A 380 -21.95 10.53 -37.48
N PRO A 381 -22.20 10.66 -38.79
CA PRO A 381 -23.36 10.03 -39.42
C PRO A 381 -23.35 8.50 -39.33
N ALA A 382 -22.19 7.85 -39.42
CA ALA A 382 -22.09 6.40 -39.28
C ALA A 382 -22.55 5.91 -37.89
N ALA A 383 -22.23 6.66 -36.83
CA ALA A 383 -22.70 6.36 -35.48
C ALA A 383 -24.20 6.69 -35.30
N THR A 384 -24.60 7.91 -35.64
CA THR A 384 -25.95 8.41 -35.38
C THR A 384 -27.03 7.74 -36.23
N SER A 385 -26.72 7.26 -37.44
CA SER A 385 -27.67 6.50 -38.26
C SER A 385 -28.05 5.13 -37.69
N LEU A 386 -27.22 4.58 -36.81
CA LEU A 386 -27.45 3.30 -36.13
C LEU A 386 -28.19 3.46 -34.79
N ALA A 387 -28.31 4.70 -34.29
CA ALA A 387 -28.93 5.04 -33.02
C ALA A 387 -30.32 5.67 -33.21
N LYS A 388 -31.24 5.37 -32.30
CA LYS A 388 -32.57 6.00 -32.22
C LYS A 388 -32.52 7.37 -31.55
N GLU A 389 -31.71 7.46 -30.51
CA GLU A 389 -31.52 8.68 -29.72
C GLU A 389 -30.06 8.79 -29.29
N TYR A 390 -29.59 10.01 -29.08
CA TYR A 390 -28.26 10.27 -28.54
C TYR A 390 -28.21 11.58 -27.76
N LYS A 391 -27.28 11.67 -26.81
CA LYS A 391 -26.97 12.87 -26.02
C LYS A 391 -25.48 12.89 -25.66
N TRP A 392 -24.93 14.03 -25.29
CA TRP A 392 -23.53 14.09 -24.87
C TRP A 392 -23.25 15.16 -23.83
N ARG A 393 -22.13 15.01 -23.11
CA ARG A 393 -21.61 15.94 -22.12
C ARG A 393 -20.09 16.05 -22.24
N GLY A 394 -19.56 17.26 -22.07
CA GLY A 394 -18.13 17.53 -22.00
C GLY A 394 -17.65 17.66 -20.56
N TYR A 395 -16.40 17.24 -20.31
CA TYR A 395 -15.77 17.24 -19.01
C TYR A 395 -14.30 17.65 -19.12
N ASP A 396 -13.82 18.35 -18.09
CA ASP A 396 -12.39 18.52 -17.86
C ASP A 396 -11.82 17.28 -17.16
N VAL A 397 -10.71 16.76 -17.66
CA VAL A 397 -9.99 15.66 -17.01
C VAL A 397 -9.05 16.25 -15.97
N MET A 398 -9.44 16.16 -14.70
CA MET A 398 -8.72 16.71 -13.54
C MET A 398 -7.79 15.69 -12.83
N GLY A 399 -7.79 14.45 -13.33
CA GLY A 399 -6.93 13.37 -12.85
C GLY A 399 -7.23 12.07 -13.60
N ASP A 400 -6.27 11.17 -13.61
CA ASP A 400 -6.37 9.84 -14.18
C ASP A 400 -5.43 8.88 -13.46
N ASP A 401 -5.83 7.61 -13.46
CA ASP A 401 -5.06 6.50 -12.92
C ASP A 401 -5.08 5.37 -13.96
N ASP A 402 -4.04 5.30 -14.81
CA ASP A 402 -3.90 4.24 -15.81
C ASP A 402 -2.86 3.22 -15.32
N GLN A 403 -3.37 2.10 -14.81
CA GLN A 403 -2.59 1.01 -14.22
C GLN A 403 -2.20 -0.07 -15.27
N ARG A 404 -2.20 0.28 -16.56
CA ARG A 404 -1.98 -0.65 -17.69
C ARG A 404 -0.70 -0.39 -18.46
#